data_AF-A0A7C8ZGP0-F1
#
_entry.id   AF-A0A7C8ZGP0-F1
#
_cell.length_a   1.000
_cell.length_b   1.000
_cell.length_c   1.000
_cell.angle_alpha   90.00
_cell.angle_beta   90.00
_cell.angle_gamma   90.00
#
_symmetry.space_group_name_H-M   'P 1'
#
loop_
_entity.id
_entity.type
_entity.pdbx_description
1 polymer ?
#
loop_
_entity_poly.entity_id
_entity_poly.type
_entity_poly.pdbx_seq_one_letter_code
_entity_poly.pdbx_strand_id
1 'polypeptide(L)'
;LFQSMGFAANASLYSSALTGAVLASSTLISIATVDRLGRRVLLISGGIQMIVCQVIVAIILGVKFGTEGELSKGYSILVVIVICLFVVAFGWSWGPLGWTVPSEIFPLEIRSAGQSITV
;
A
#
# COMPACT_ATOMS: atom_id res chain seq x y z
N LEU A 1 -13.08 1.24 6.77
CA LEU A 1 -12.86 2.39 5.86
C LEU A 1 -14.17 2.85 5.21
N PHE A 2 -14.76 2.13 4.24
CA PHE A 2 -15.98 2.59 3.55
C PHE A 2 -17.26 2.58 4.42
N GLN A 3 -17.38 1.65 5.37
CA GLN A 3 -18.48 1.61 6.33
C GLN A 3 -18.37 2.73 7.38
N SER A 4 -17.13 3.11 7.74
CA SER A 4 -16.82 4.25 8.61
C SER A 4 -17.11 5.61 7.94
N MET A 5 -17.41 5.62 6.63
CA MET A 5 -17.71 6.83 5.83
C MET A 5 -19.18 6.93 5.38
N GLY A 6 -20.07 6.04 5.87
CA GLY A 6 -21.53 6.17 5.67
C GLY A 6 -22.11 5.58 4.38
N PHE A 7 -21.38 4.74 3.64
CA PHE A 7 -21.92 4.05 2.47
C PHE A 7 -22.75 2.81 2.85
N ALA A 8 -23.92 2.64 2.22
CA ALA A 8 -24.86 1.54 2.44
C ALA A 8 -24.19 0.15 2.30
N ALA A 9 -24.62 -0.82 3.09
CA ALA A 9 -24.00 -2.15 3.22
C ALA A 9 -23.82 -2.93 1.90
N ASN A 10 -24.64 -2.65 0.88
CA ASN A 10 -24.48 -3.26 -0.45
C ASN A 10 -23.32 -2.60 -1.24
N ALA A 11 -23.12 -1.29 -1.10
CA ALA A 11 -22.02 -0.57 -1.74
C ALA A 11 -20.66 -0.89 -1.11
N SER A 12 -20.63 -1.21 0.19
CA SER A 12 -19.39 -1.60 0.87
C SER A 12 -18.86 -2.97 0.38
N LEU A 13 -19.75 -3.89 0.01
CA LEU A 13 -19.39 -5.22 -0.48
C LEU A 13 -18.75 -5.14 -1.88
N TYR A 14 -19.36 -4.40 -2.81
CA TYR A 14 -18.77 -4.12 -4.13
C TYR A 14 -17.44 -3.37 -4.02
N SER A 15 -17.36 -2.36 -3.15
CA SER A 15 -16.12 -1.58 -2.95
C SER A 15 -14.99 -2.43 -2.38
N SER A 16 -15.31 -3.36 -1.47
CA SER A 16 -14.32 -4.28 -0.88
C SER A 16 -13.82 -5.29 -1.90
N ALA A 17 -14.72 -5.85 -2.72
CA ALA A 17 -14.35 -6.74 -3.81
C ALA A 17 -13.45 -6.04 -4.84
N LEU A 18 -13.77 -4.79 -5.19
CA LEU A 18 -12.99 -3.99 -6.14
C LEU A 18 -11.61 -3.63 -5.59
N THR A 19 -11.53 -3.28 -4.30
CA THR A 19 -10.25 -3.05 -3.60
C THR A 19 -9.41 -4.34 -3.57
N GLY A 20 -10.03 -5.49 -3.30
CA GLY A 20 -9.38 -6.80 -3.35
C GLY A 20 -8.86 -7.15 -4.74
N ALA A 21 -9.62 -6.84 -5.80
CA ALA A 21 -9.20 -7.07 -7.18
C ALA A 21 -8.03 -6.15 -7.58
N VAL A 22 -8.04 -4.88 -7.15
CA VAL A 22 -6.93 -3.94 -7.35
C VAL A 22 -5.67 -4.42 -6.62
N LEU A 23 -5.81 -4.91 -5.39
CA LEU A 23 -4.72 -5.52 -4.65
C LEU A 23 -4.17 -6.77 -5.36
N ALA A 24 -5.04 -7.68 -5.79
CA ALA A 24 -4.62 -8.90 -6.49
C ALA A 24 -3.90 -8.59 -7.81
N SER A 25 -4.42 -7.66 -8.61
CA SER A 25 -3.77 -7.22 -9.86
C SER A 25 -2.46 -6.50 -9.60
N SER A 26 -2.36 -5.68 -8.56
CA SER A 26 -1.10 -5.05 -8.12
C SER A 26 -0.05 -6.10 -7.76
N THR A 27 -0.44 -7.18 -7.07
CA THR A 27 0.46 -8.28 -6.73
C THR A 27 0.94 -9.04 -7.98
N LEU A 28 0.06 -9.29 -8.94
CA LEU A 28 0.45 -9.93 -10.22
C LEU A 28 1.44 -9.07 -11.01
N ILE A 29 1.23 -7.75 -11.05
CA ILE A 29 2.16 -6.79 -11.67
C ILE A 29 3.51 -6.83 -10.94
N SER A 30 3.51 -6.95 -9.61
CA SER A 30 4.74 -7.09 -8.84
C SER A 30 5.56 -8.28 -9.29
N ILE A 31 4.94 -9.46 -9.36
CA ILE A 31 5.60 -10.72 -9.73
C ILE A 31 6.20 -10.58 -11.13
N ALA A 32 5.44 -10.05 -12.10
CA ALA A 32 5.92 -9.86 -13.46
C ALA A 32 7.07 -8.84 -13.57
N THR A 33 7.11 -7.85 -12.68
CA THR A 33 8.09 -6.75 -12.71
C THR A 33 9.35 -7.08 -11.92
N VAL A 34 9.25 -7.95 -10.89
CA VAL A 34 10.36 -8.33 -10.00
C VAL A 34 11.52 -8.96 -10.74
N ASP A 35 11.21 -9.80 -11.72
CA ASP A 35 12.22 -10.54 -12.49
C ASP A 35 12.91 -9.67 -13.56
N ARG A 36 12.29 -8.54 -13.96
CA ARG A 36 12.84 -7.65 -15.00
C ARG A 36 13.59 -6.45 -14.47
N LEU A 37 13.09 -5.79 -13.42
CA LEU A 37 13.69 -4.53 -12.91
C LEU A 37 14.67 -4.75 -11.77
N GLY A 38 14.68 -5.94 -11.17
CA GLY A 38 15.50 -6.24 -10.01
C GLY A 38 14.92 -5.69 -8.70
N ARG A 39 15.14 -6.45 -7.62
CA ARG A 39 14.52 -6.23 -6.30
C ARG A 39 14.86 -4.88 -5.68
N ARG A 40 16.10 -4.39 -5.87
CA ARG A 40 16.57 -3.11 -5.32
C ARG A 40 15.85 -1.91 -5.91
N VAL A 41 15.62 -1.92 -7.23
CA VAL A 41 14.95 -0.80 -7.93
C VAL A 41 13.50 -0.70 -7.47
N LEU A 42 12.81 -1.84 -7.34
CA LEU A 42 11.42 -1.90 -6.89
C LEU A 42 11.22 -1.42 -5.45
N LEU A 43 12.13 -1.78 -4.52
CA LEU A 43 12.07 -1.28 -3.14
C LEU A 43 12.24 0.24 -3.07
N ILE A 44 13.19 0.79 -3.84
CA ILE A 44 13.46 2.22 -3.86
C ILE A 44 12.31 2.99 -4.54
N SER A 45 11.86 2.56 -5.72
CA SER A 45 10.79 3.24 -6.46
C SER A 45 9.46 3.19 -5.69
N GLY A 46 9.13 2.03 -5.12
CA GLY A 46 7.95 1.87 -4.26
C GLY A 46 8.04 2.71 -3.00
N GLY A 47 9.20 2.74 -2.33
CA GLY A 47 9.45 3.58 -1.16
C GLY A 47 9.28 5.07 -1.46
N ILE A 48 9.81 5.57 -2.58
CA ILE A 48 9.63 6.96 -3.01
C ILE A 48 8.14 7.27 -3.21
N GLN A 49 7.41 6.42 -3.92
CA GLN A 49 5.98 6.60 -4.15
C GLN A 49 5.18 6.61 -2.85
N MET A 50 5.51 5.72 -1.90
CA MET A 50 4.89 5.67 -0.57
C MET A 50 5.13 6.95 0.23
N ILE A 51 6.36 7.49 0.22
CA ILE A 51 6.69 8.76 0.87
C ILE A 51 5.87 9.90 0.26
N VAL A 52 5.78 9.97 -1.07
CA VAL A 52 4.99 11.00 -1.76
C VAL A 52 3.52 10.93 -1.33
N CYS A 53 2.92 9.74 -1.29
CA CYS A 53 1.54 9.57 -0.82
C CYS A 53 1.35 10.02 0.64
N GLN A 54 2.28 9.68 1.53
CA GLN A 54 2.24 10.09 2.94
C GLN A 54 2.38 11.62 3.10
N VAL A 55 3.26 12.26 2.33
CA VAL A 55 3.41 13.72 2.33
C VAL A 55 2.14 14.41 1.87
N ILE A 56 1.49 13.90 0.81
CA ILE A 56 0.22 14.45 0.31
C ILE A 56 -0.87 14.34 1.39
N VAL A 57 -1.02 13.18 2.03
CA VAL A 57 -1.98 12.98 3.12
C VAL A 57 -1.69 13.93 4.29
N ALA A 58 -0.43 14.05 4.69
CA ALA A 58 -0.01 14.94 5.77
C ALA A 58 -0.33 16.41 5.47
N ILE A 59 -0.13 16.88 4.24
CA ILE A 59 -0.48 18.25 3.82
C ILE A 59 -1.99 18.45 3.87
N ILE A 60 -2.77 17.51 3.35
CA ILE A 60 -4.25 17.63 3.34
C ILE A 60 -4.79 17.69 4.76
N LEU A 61 -4.32 16.82 5.65
CA LEU A 61 -4.71 16.82 7.05
C LEU A 61 -4.21 18.08 7.77
N GLY A 62 -2.96 18.50 7.55
CA GLY A 62 -2.40 19.69 8.19
C GLY A 62 -3.13 20.99 7.81
N VAL A 63 -3.52 21.14 6.55
CA VAL A 63 -4.17 22.36 6.04
C VAL A 63 -5.67 22.38 6.31
N LYS A 64 -6.38 21.24 6.21
CA LYS A 64 -7.85 21.21 6.28
C LYS A 64 -8.42 20.72 7.59
N PHE A 65 -7.70 19.87 8.32
CA PHE A 65 -8.18 19.37 9.61
C PHE A 65 -8.02 20.42 10.72
N GLY A 66 -7.01 21.29 10.62
CA GLY A 66 -6.72 22.32 11.62
C GLY A 66 -7.65 23.55 11.60
N THR A 67 -8.39 23.79 10.52
CA THR A 67 -9.16 25.04 10.34
C THR A 67 -10.66 24.91 10.62
N GLU A 68 -11.27 23.76 10.33
CA GLU A 68 -12.74 23.59 10.41
C GLU A 68 -13.19 22.37 11.24
N GLY A 69 -12.27 21.52 11.73
CA GLY A 69 -12.62 20.33 12.53
C GLY A 69 -13.35 19.21 11.76
N GLU A 70 -13.88 19.50 10.58
CA GLU A 70 -14.53 18.54 9.69
C GLU A 70 -13.92 18.57 8.28
N LEU A 71 -13.52 17.40 7.78
CA LEU A 71 -13.11 17.22 6.39
C LEU A 71 -14.34 17.29 5.48
N SER A 72 -14.41 18.31 4.63
CA SER A 72 -15.39 18.37 3.55
C SER A 72 -15.33 17.10 2.68
N LYS A 73 -16.50 16.56 2.29
CA LYS A 73 -16.67 15.27 1.58
C LYS A 73 -15.70 15.08 0.39
N GLY A 74 -15.38 16.15 -0.33
CA GLY A 74 -14.43 16.11 -1.45
C GLY A 74 -12.99 15.78 -1.03
N TYR A 75 -12.52 16.34 0.09
CA TYR A 75 -11.17 16.06 0.60
C TYR A 75 -11.06 14.66 1.18
N SER A 76 -12.12 14.16 1.82
CA SER A 76 -12.18 12.77 2.31
C SER A 76 -12.03 11.76 1.17
N ILE A 77 -12.69 11.98 0.03
CA ILE A 77 -12.54 11.13 -1.17
C ILE A 77 -11.10 11.18 -1.69
N LEU A 78 -10.51 12.37 -1.73
CA LEU A 78 -9.14 12.53 -2.22
C LEU A 78 -8.12 11.82 -1.32
N VAL A 79 -8.26 11.91 0.00
CA VAL A 79 -7.43 11.15 0.97
C VAL A 79 -7.58 9.64 0.74
N VAL A 80 -8.79 9.15 0.51
CA VAL A 80 -9.01 7.70 0.22
C VAL A 80 -8.30 7.28 -1.05
N ILE A 81 -8.36 8.07 -2.13
CA ILE A 81 -7.65 7.77 -3.38
C ILE A 81 -6.14 7.71 -3.15
N VAL A 82 -5.59 8.67 -2.39
CA VAL A 82 -4.14 8.70 -2.09
C VAL A 82 -3.73 7.50 -1.22
N ILE A 83 -4.57 7.09 -0.26
CA ILE A 83 -4.35 5.88 0.54
C ILE A 83 -4.42 4.62 -0.34
N CYS A 84 -5.36 4.54 -1.28
CA CYS A 84 -5.42 3.43 -2.24
C CYS A 84 -4.15 3.36 -3.10
N LEU A 85 -3.63 4.50 -3.56
CA LEU A 85 -2.35 4.57 -4.29
C LEU A 85 -1.17 4.13 -3.42
N PHE A 86 -1.15 4.50 -2.14
CA PHE A 86 -0.15 4.01 -1.18
C PHE A 86 -0.21 2.49 -1.03
N VAL A 87 -1.41 1.92 -0.94
CA VAL A 87 -1.62 0.46 -0.79
C VAL A 87 -1.16 -0.29 -2.05
N VAL A 88 -1.45 0.23 -3.24
CA VAL A 88 -0.91 -0.32 -4.51
C VAL A 88 0.61 -0.20 -4.52
N ALA A 89 1.16 0.96 -4.13
CA ALA A 89 2.58 1.20 -4.06
C ALA A 89 3.31 0.28 -3.07
N PHE A 90 2.63 -0.13 -2.00
CA PHE A 90 3.11 -1.15 -1.08
C PHE A 90 3.00 -2.55 -1.70
N GLY A 91 1.85 -2.89 -2.29
CA GLY A 91 1.54 -4.21 -2.83
C GLY A 91 2.45 -4.65 -3.97
N TRP A 92 2.92 -3.73 -4.82
CA TRP A 92 3.88 -4.06 -5.87
C TRP A 92 5.36 -3.98 -5.49
N SER A 93 5.69 -3.49 -4.29
CA SER A 93 7.08 -3.32 -3.84
C SER A 93 7.33 -4.04 -2.51
N TRP A 94 7.21 -3.33 -1.39
CA TRP A 94 7.49 -3.80 -0.04
C TRP A 94 6.65 -5.00 0.39
N GLY A 95 5.44 -5.17 -0.17
CA GLY A 95 4.56 -6.31 0.08
C GLY A 95 5.24 -7.66 -0.20
N PRO A 96 5.50 -8.02 -1.47
CA PRO A 96 6.16 -9.28 -1.81
C PRO A 96 7.66 -9.26 -1.53
N LEU A 97 8.34 -8.12 -1.70
CA LEU A 97 9.78 -8.04 -1.49
C LEU A 97 10.19 -8.24 -0.04
N GLY A 98 9.32 -7.91 0.92
CA GLY A 98 9.55 -8.18 2.34
C GLY A 98 9.74 -9.66 2.66
N TRP A 99 9.15 -10.56 1.87
CA TRP A 99 9.28 -12.01 2.06
C TRP A 99 10.40 -12.62 1.21
N THR A 100 10.57 -12.12 -0.01
CA THR A 100 11.57 -12.67 -0.95
C THR A 100 12.99 -12.25 -0.61
N VAL A 101 13.21 -11.03 -0.12
CA VAL A 101 14.56 -10.54 0.17
C VAL A 101 15.24 -11.31 1.32
N PRO A 102 14.60 -11.53 2.49
CA PRO A 102 15.22 -12.31 3.55
C PRO A 102 15.42 -13.79 3.15
N SER A 103 14.55 -14.39 2.33
CA SER A 103 14.74 -15.77 1.88
C SER A 103 15.95 -15.95 0.96
N GLU A 104 16.40 -14.87 0.32
CA GLU A 104 17.56 -14.84 -0.57
C GLU A 104 18.87 -14.40 0.12
N ILE A 105 18.79 -13.55 1.16
CA ILE A 105 19.97 -13.05 1.87
C ILE A 105 20.51 -14.09 2.86
N PHE A 106 19.64 -14.86 3.52
CA PHE A 106 20.08 -15.80 4.55
C PHE A 106 20.62 -17.11 3.95
N PRO A 107 21.82 -17.56 4.36
CA PRO A 107 22.34 -18.88 3.99
C PRO A 107 21.42 -19.98 4.52
N LEU A 108 21.42 -21.12 3.81
CA LEU A 108 20.46 -22.22 4.01
C LEU A 108 20.31 -22.67 5.47
N GLU A 109 21.41 -22.66 6.21
CA GLU A 109 21.50 -23.12 7.61
C GLU A 109 20.72 -22.24 8.59
N ILE A 110 20.64 -20.93 8.34
CA ILE A 110 19.95 -19.97 9.21
C ILE A 110 18.70 -19.38 8.58
N ARG A 111 18.30 -19.84 7.39
CA ARG A 111 17.16 -19.28 6.65
C ARG A 111 15.85 -19.41 7.40
N SER A 112 15.61 -20.54 8.07
CA SER A 112 14.40 -20.75 8.87
C SER A 112 14.35 -19.80 10.08
N ALA A 113 15.46 -19.63 10.79
CA ALA A 113 15.60 -18.70 11.89
C ALA A 113 15.45 -17.23 11.42
N GLY A 114 16.11 -16.87 10.32
CA GLY A 114 16.03 -15.52 9.73
C GLY A 114 14.62 -15.18 9.23
N GLN A 115 13.92 -16.13 8.60
CA GLN A 115 12.52 -15.97 8.24
C GLN A 115 11.65 -15.79 9.48
N SER A 116 11.84 -16.57 10.54
CA SER A 116 11.05 -16.44 11.78
C SER A 116 11.21 -15.10 12.52
N ILE A 117 12.27 -14.34 12.24
CA ILE A 117 12.47 -12.99 12.80
C ILE A 117 11.78 -11.94 11.91
N THR A 118 11.62 -12.24 10.63
CA THR A 118 11.02 -11.30 9.67
C THR A 118 9.48 -11.31 9.75
N VAL A 119 8.88 -12.39 10.28
CA VAL A 119 7.46 -12.72 10.21
C VAL A 119 6.87 -12.95 11.59
#